data_AF-A0A0C1ZJB0-F1
#
_entry.id   AF-A0A0C1ZJB0-F1
#
_cell.length_a   1.000
_cell.length_b   1.000
_cell.length_c   1.000
_cell.angle_alpha   90.00
_cell.angle_beta   90.00
_cell.angle_gamma   90.00
#
_symmetry.space_group_name_H-M   'P 1'
#
loop_
_entity.id
_entity.type
_entity.pdbx_description
1 polymer ?
#
loop_
_entity_poly.entity_id
_entity_poly.type
_entity_poly.pdbx_seq_one_letter_code
_entity_poly.pdbx_strand_id
1 'polypeptide(L)'
;MLSVDPAPNGMEAFLDLVHARLCDPQNEADDVLFRAYACVVLETERTGNTDWLAQSSAAIATSINRILAHGESGAQRVFNNTKAPAWRAWMVALGLAIEGGNTLPYLFPQPAQRLIRELPAIADAHGRGVEIPAATFMAEMGRRMPYLDGGQVYARVAAQFAEVHSWRLRAGWVTTVVSEALRDLHDEGTIELVARADAADALSLHREIGSSLRSFVGVIVRDEADQ
;
A
#
# COMPACT_ATOMS: atom_id res chain seq x y z
N MET A 1 31.65 -4.58 21.13
CA MET A 1 30.65 -3.82 21.90
C MET A 1 29.37 -3.86 21.07
N LEU A 2 28.42 -4.73 21.41
CA LEU A 2 27.14 -4.80 20.70
C LEU A 2 26.32 -3.59 21.15
N SER A 3 26.18 -2.59 20.28
CA SER A 3 25.20 -1.52 20.47
C SER A 3 23.84 -2.19 20.38
N VAL A 4 23.15 -2.33 21.51
CA VAL A 4 21.74 -2.70 21.51
C VAL A 4 21.01 -1.41 21.20
N ASP A 5 20.36 -1.36 20.04
CA ASP A 5 19.51 -0.21 19.70
C ASP A 5 18.49 0.00 20.83
N PRO A 6 18.23 1.26 21.23
CA PRO A 6 17.28 1.53 22.30
C PRO A 6 15.91 0.93 21.95
N ALA A 7 15.27 0.33 22.95
CA ALA A 7 13.93 -0.23 22.77
C ALA A 7 12.95 0.87 22.30
N PRO A 8 12.01 0.55 21.39
CA PRO A 8 11.08 1.55 20.87
C PRO A 8 10.20 2.12 21.99
N ASN A 9 10.01 3.44 21.96
CA ASN A 9 9.23 4.18 22.96
C ASN A 9 7.72 4.10 22.70
N GLY A 10 7.14 2.92 22.91
CA GLY A 10 5.70 2.69 22.80
C GLY A 10 5.29 1.91 21.56
N MET A 11 3.98 1.65 21.44
CA MET A 11 3.42 0.77 20.40
C MET A 11 3.66 1.33 18.99
N GLU A 12 3.52 2.63 18.79
CA GLU A 12 3.68 3.25 17.46
C GLU A 12 5.12 3.13 16.95
N ALA A 13 6.09 3.48 17.78
CA ALA A 13 7.52 3.34 17.46
C ALA A 13 7.92 1.87 17.25
N PHE A 14 7.29 0.93 17.97
CA PHE A 14 7.49 -0.49 17.76
C PHE A 14 6.97 -0.93 16.37
N LEU A 15 5.78 -0.47 15.98
CA LEU A 15 5.20 -0.79 14.67
C LEU A 15 6.00 -0.17 13.51
N ASP A 16 6.58 1.01 13.72
CA ASP A 16 7.49 1.62 12.73
C ASP A 16 8.77 0.82 12.57
N LEU A 17 9.35 0.34 13.67
CA LEU A 17 10.51 -0.55 13.64
C LEU A 17 10.19 -1.88 12.94
N VAL A 18 9.02 -2.47 13.24
CA VAL A 18 8.57 -3.72 12.60
C VAL A 18 8.43 -3.52 11.10
N HIS A 19 7.75 -2.46 10.67
CA HIS A 19 7.59 -2.18 9.24
C HIS A 19 8.93 -1.96 8.54
N ALA A 20 9.81 -1.13 9.10
CA ALA A 20 11.12 -0.86 8.52
C ALA A 20 11.91 -2.17 8.31
N ARG A 21 11.83 -3.09 9.27
CA ARG A 21 12.43 -4.42 9.17
C ARG A 21 11.77 -5.30 8.10
N LEU A 22 10.46 -5.21 7.93
CA LEU A 22 9.72 -5.97 6.91
C LEU A 22 9.95 -5.41 5.50
N CYS A 23 10.28 -4.12 5.36
CA CYS A 23 10.64 -3.50 4.07
C CYS A 23 12.03 -3.95 3.58
N ASP A 24 12.91 -4.39 4.48
CA ASP A 24 14.20 -5.02 4.19
C ASP A 24 14.23 -6.45 4.78
N PRO A 25 13.46 -7.38 4.20
CA PRO A 25 13.25 -8.70 4.79
C PRO A 25 14.54 -9.49 4.83
N GLN A 26 14.87 -10.03 6.00
CA GLN A 26 16.10 -10.80 6.22
C GLN A 26 15.96 -12.27 5.80
N ASN A 27 14.74 -12.72 5.53
CA ASN A 27 14.43 -14.07 5.09
C ASN A 27 13.12 -14.10 4.27
N GLU A 28 12.86 -15.21 3.59
CA GLU A 28 11.67 -15.38 2.74
C GLU A 28 10.35 -15.30 3.52
N ALA A 29 10.32 -15.69 4.81
CA ALA A 29 9.10 -15.68 5.59
C ALA A 29 8.64 -14.25 5.92
N ASP A 30 9.58 -13.32 6.13
CA ASP A 30 9.31 -11.90 6.37
C ASP A 30 8.75 -11.22 5.10
N ASP A 31 9.26 -11.60 3.93
CA ASP A 31 8.84 -11.07 2.61
C ASP A 31 7.38 -11.45 2.25
N VAL A 32 6.86 -12.58 2.77
CA VAL A 32 5.50 -13.05 2.48
C VAL A 32 4.44 -12.04 2.88
N LEU A 33 4.64 -11.33 4.00
CA LEU A 33 3.62 -10.45 4.59
C LEU A 33 3.24 -9.31 3.63
N PHE A 34 4.24 -8.66 3.05
CA PHE A 34 4.08 -7.55 2.11
C PHE A 34 3.79 -8.01 0.68
N ARG A 35 4.27 -9.19 0.27
CA ARG A 35 3.82 -9.80 -0.99
C ARG A 35 2.33 -10.15 -0.96
N ALA A 36 1.85 -10.71 0.14
CA ALA A 36 0.43 -10.99 0.33
C ALA A 36 -0.42 -9.71 0.27
N TYR A 37 0.06 -8.62 0.87
CA TYR A 37 -0.62 -7.33 0.78
C TYR A 37 -0.61 -6.75 -0.65
N ALA A 38 0.50 -6.86 -1.38
CA ALA A 38 0.53 -6.45 -2.80
C ALA A 38 -0.46 -7.27 -3.65
N CYS A 39 -0.61 -8.58 -3.40
CA CYS A 39 -1.66 -9.38 -4.04
C CYS A 39 -3.05 -8.83 -3.72
N VAL A 40 -3.26 -8.35 -2.49
CA VAL A 40 -4.55 -7.81 -2.06
C VAL A 40 -4.89 -6.53 -2.81
N VAL A 41 -3.93 -5.62 -2.94
CA VAL A 41 -4.08 -4.39 -3.73
C VAL A 41 -4.45 -4.71 -5.18
N LEU A 42 -3.76 -5.67 -5.80
CA LEU A 42 -3.98 -6.05 -7.21
C LEU A 42 -5.32 -6.77 -7.44
N GLU A 43 -5.72 -7.66 -6.54
CA GLU A 43 -7.04 -8.31 -6.64
C GLU A 43 -8.16 -7.28 -6.50
N THR A 44 -8.07 -6.36 -5.52
CA THR A 44 -9.04 -5.28 -5.33
C THR A 44 -9.15 -4.41 -6.58
N GLU A 45 -8.02 -4.06 -7.20
CA GLU A 45 -8.03 -3.30 -8.45
C GLU A 45 -8.66 -4.10 -9.60
N ARG A 46 -8.36 -5.39 -9.73
CA ARG A 46 -8.91 -6.25 -10.79
C ARG A 46 -10.42 -6.46 -10.63
N THR A 47 -10.92 -6.61 -9.41
CA THR A 47 -12.35 -6.81 -9.13
C THR A 47 -13.13 -5.50 -9.04
N GLY A 48 -12.46 -4.38 -8.77
CA GLY A 48 -13.10 -3.08 -8.52
C GLY A 48 -13.84 -3.00 -7.18
N ASN A 49 -13.58 -3.94 -6.26
CA ASN A 49 -14.17 -3.98 -4.92
C ASN A 49 -13.36 -4.86 -3.96
N THR A 50 -13.68 -4.79 -2.66
CA THR A 50 -13.05 -5.57 -1.59
C THR A 50 -13.86 -6.81 -1.19
N ASP A 51 -14.93 -7.17 -1.90
CA ASP A 51 -15.82 -8.29 -1.55
C ASP A 51 -15.09 -9.62 -1.48
N TRP A 52 -13.97 -9.76 -2.19
CA TRP A 52 -13.20 -10.99 -2.14
C TRP A 52 -12.46 -11.20 -0.80
N LEU A 53 -12.24 -10.13 -0.02
CA LEU A 53 -11.66 -10.20 1.33
C LEU A 53 -12.66 -10.67 2.40
N ALA A 54 -13.96 -10.69 2.05
CA ALA A 54 -15.05 -11.31 2.79
C ALA A 54 -14.92 -12.83 2.94
N GLN A 55 -14.19 -13.42 2.00
CA GLN A 55 -14.18 -14.86 1.83
C GLN A 55 -13.45 -15.53 3.00
N SER A 56 -13.61 -16.86 3.10
CA SER A 56 -12.90 -17.64 4.09
C SER A 56 -11.38 -17.46 3.99
N SER A 57 -10.67 -17.61 5.12
CA SER A 57 -9.20 -17.60 5.14
C SER A 57 -8.58 -18.59 4.15
N ALA A 58 -9.25 -19.70 3.87
CA ALA A 58 -8.83 -20.68 2.88
C ALA A 58 -8.91 -20.14 1.45
N ALA A 59 -9.97 -19.40 1.12
CA ALA A 59 -10.15 -18.81 -0.20
C ALA A 59 -9.14 -17.69 -0.46
N ILE A 60 -8.91 -16.81 0.51
CA ILE A 60 -7.89 -15.76 0.44
C ILE A 60 -6.49 -16.36 0.27
N ALA A 61 -6.14 -17.34 1.11
CA ALA A 61 -4.87 -18.04 0.99
C ALA A 61 -4.72 -18.73 -0.37
N THR A 62 -5.79 -19.27 -0.93
CA THR A 62 -5.77 -19.88 -2.27
C THR A 62 -5.51 -18.84 -3.35
N SER A 63 -6.14 -17.66 -3.30
CA SER A 63 -5.89 -16.59 -4.29
C SER A 63 -4.44 -16.09 -4.20
N ILE A 64 -3.96 -15.79 -2.99
CA ILE A 64 -2.59 -15.34 -2.77
C ILE A 64 -1.58 -16.38 -3.27
N ASN A 65 -1.72 -17.65 -2.87
CA ASN A 65 -0.78 -18.69 -3.32
C ASN A 65 -0.83 -18.89 -4.83
N ARG A 66 -1.99 -18.77 -5.48
CA ARG A 66 -2.08 -18.88 -6.94
C ARG A 66 -1.21 -17.84 -7.63
N ILE A 67 -1.24 -16.60 -7.15
CA ILE A 67 -0.42 -15.50 -7.69
C ILE A 67 1.06 -15.76 -7.38
N LEU A 68 1.39 -16.02 -6.11
CA LEU A 68 2.77 -16.15 -5.67
C LEU A 68 3.49 -17.40 -6.21
N ALA A 69 2.73 -18.42 -6.63
CA ALA A 69 3.23 -19.64 -7.26
C ALA A 69 3.14 -19.61 -8.79
N HIS A 70 2.92 -18.45 -9.43
CA HIS A 70 2.79 -18.34 -10.89
C HIS A 70 1.72 -19.28 -11.49
N GLY A 71 0.67 -19.60 -10.73
CA GLY A 71 -0.38 -20.53 -11.16
C GLY A 71 0.00 -22.02 -11.18
N GLU A 72 1.20 -22.39 -10.73
CA GLU A 72 1.66 -23.79 -10.72
C GLU A 72 0.87 -24.63 -9.69
N SER A 73 0.23 -25.69 -10.17
CA SER A 73 -0.50 -26.64 -9.32
C SER A 73 0.48 -27.54 -8.57
N GLY A 74 0.44 -27.51 -7.23
CA GLY A 74 1.31 -28.32 -6.37
C GLY A 74 2.57 -27.63 -5.85
N ALA A 75 2.78 -26.36 -6.21
CA ALA A 75 3.84 -25.54 -5.65
C ALA A 75 3.73 -25.41 -4.12
N GLN A 76 4.88 -25.19 -3.47
CA GLN A 76 4.93 -24.99 -2.02
C GLN A 76 4.08 -23.79 -1.62
N ARG A 77 3.16 -23.99 -0.67
CA ARG A 77 2.30 -22.91 -0.16
C ARG A 77 3.14 -21.91 0.63
N VAL A 78 3.19 -20.69 0.11
CA VAL A 78 3.90 -19.56 0.73
C VAL A 78 3.02 -18.91 1.81
N PHE A 79 1.70 -18.87 1.61
CA PHE A 79 0.73 -18.29 2.54
C PHE A 79 -0.24 -19.35 3.08
N ASN A 80 -0.23 -19.61 4.40
CA ASN A 80 -1.12 -20.61 5.00
C ASN A 80 -2.43 -19.97 5.48
N ASN A 81 -3.57 -20.66 5.32
CA ASN A 81 -4.87 -20.17 5.75
C ASN A 81 -4.95 -19.94 7.28
N THR A 82 -4.21 -20.71 8.07
CA THR A 82 -4.12 -20.54 9.53
C THR A 82 -3.39 -19.26 9.93
N LYS A 83 -2.59 -18.68 9.03
CA LYS A 83 -1.88 -17.41 9.23
C LYS A 83 -2.71 -16.19 8.83
N ALA A 84 -3.81 -16.38 8.09
CA ALA A 84 -4.61 -15.26 7.58
C ALA A 84 -5.18 -14.33 8.67
N PRO A 85 -5.69 -14.83 9.82
CA PRO A 85 -6.15 -13.94 10.90
C PRO A 85 -5.02 -13.09 11.48
N ALA A 86 -3.86 -13.69 11.75
CA ALA A 86 -2.70 -12.97 12.26
C ALA A 86 -2.17 -11.95 11.23
N TRP A 87 -2.15 -12.32 9.95
CA TRP A 87 -1.78 -11.40 8.88
C TRP A 87 -2.72 -10.19 8.80
N ARG A 88 -4.05 -10.39 8.90
CA ARG A 88 -5.02 -9.28 8.95
C ARG A 88 -4.75 -8.33 10.13
N ALA A 89 -4.55 -8.89 11.32
CA ALA A 89 -4.23 -8.10 12.51
C ALA A 89 -2.95 -7.27 12.32
N TRP A 90 -1.93 -7.82 11.67
CA TRP A 90 -0.74 -7.06 11.30
C TRP A 90 -1.02 -5.96 10.27
N MET A 91 -1.87 -6.19 9.26
CA MET A 91 -2.22 -5.14 8.29
C MET A 91 -2.91 -3.96 8.97
N VAL A 92 -3.80 -4.22 9.91
CA VAL A 92 -4.43 -3.17 10.73
C VAL A 92 -3.42 -2.48 11.62
N ALA A 93 -2.62 -3.24 12.37
CA ALA A 93 -1.64 -2.67 13.29
C ALA A 93 -0.59 -1.80 12.57
N LEU A 94 -0.18 -2.17 11.36
CA LEU A 94 0.78 -1.41 10.55
C LEU A 94 0.16 -0.19 9.84
N GLY A 95 -1.15 0.07 10.01
CA GLY A 95 -1.86 1.18 9.36
C GLY A 95 -2.08 0.97 7.86
N LEU A 96 -2.18 -0.29 7.42
CA LEU A 96 -2.36 -0.68 6.01
C LEU A 96 -3.78 -1.12 5.69
N ALA A 97 -4.61 -1.30 6.71
CA ALA A 97 -5.98 -1.69 6.55
C ALA A 97 -6.83 -1.21 7.72
N ILE A 98 -8.13 -1.10 7.46
CA ILE A 98 -9.16 -0.86 8.47
C ILE A 98 -9.99 -2.13 8.60
N GLU A 99 -10.31 -2.51 9.83
CA GLU A 99 -11.29 -3.57 10.08
C GLU A 99 -12.71 -2.99 10.06
N GLY A 100 -13.59 -3.62 9.27
CA GLY A 100 -15.03 -3.39 9.39
C GLY A 100 -15.56 -3.82 10.77
N GLY A 101 -16.61 -3.15 11.25
CA GLY A 101 -17.24 -3.44 12.54
C GLY A 101 -18.02 -4.77 12.59
N ASN A 102 -18.79 -4.96 13.67
CA ASN A 102 -19.45 -6.24 14.04
C ASN A 102 -20.44 -6.83 13.02
N THR A 103 -20.84 -6.12 11.97
CA THR A 103 -21.77 -6.61 10.94
C THR A 103 -21.09 -7.23 9.72
N LEU A 104 -19.79 -7.00 9.51
CA LEU A 104 -19.06 -7.46 8.33
C LEU A 104 -17.54 -7.57 8.68
N PRO A 105 -16.93 -8.78 8.74
CA PRO A 105 -15.47 -8.94 8.79
C PRO A 105 -14.83 -8.75 7.40
N TYR A 106 -14.61 -7.51 6.99
CA TYR A 106 -14.09 -7.20 5.65
C TYR A 106 -12.94 -6.23 5.90
N LEU A 107 -11.73 -6.76 5.80
CA LEU A 107 -10.52 -5.95 5.83
C LEU A 107 -10.59 -4.98 4.64
N PHE A 108 -10.50 -3.68 4.88
CA PHE A 108 -10.41 -2.68 3.82
C PHE A 108 -8.95 -2.25 3.69
N PRO A 109 -8.25 -2.55 2.59
CA PRO A 109 -6.89 -2.06 2.40
C PRO A 109 -6.93 -0.54 2.29
N GLN A 110 -6.36 0.14 3.29
CA GLN A 110 -6.35 1.59 3.38
C GLN A 110 -5.03 2.03 4.03
N PRO A 111 -4.00 2.36 3.23
CA PRO A 111 -2.66 2.66 3.72
C PRO A 111 -2.43 4.12 4.15
N ALA A 112 -3.47 4.97 4.19
CA ALA A 112 -3.36 6.38 4.55
C ALA A 112 -2.63 6.60 5.89
N GLN A 113 -3.00 5.85 6.94
CA GLN A 113 -2.35 5.94 8.26
C GLN A 113 -0.86 5.62 8.20
N ARG A 114 -0.47 4.61 7.42
CA ARG A 114 0.95 4.31 7.24
C ARG A 114 1.66 5.42 6.46
N LEU A 115 1.04 5.91 5.40
CA LEU A 115 1.62 6.94 4.55
C LEU A 115 1.90 8.22 5.34
N ILE A 116 1.00 8.64 6.24
CA ILE A 116 1.21 9.79 7.15
C ILE A 116 2.55 9.68 7.88
N ARG A 117 2.91 8.49 8.36
CA ARG A 117 4.17 8.27 9.10
C ARG A 117 5.41 8.40 8.22
N GLU A 118 5.28 8.16 6.92
CA GLU A 118 6.36 8.27 5.94
C GLU A 118 6.49 9.68 5.37
N LEU A 119 5.41 10.47 5.36
CA LEU A 119 5.36 11.82 4.76
C LEU A 119 6.43 12.77 5.29
N PRO A 120 6.74 12.89 6.60
CA PRO A 120 7.77 13.80 7.10
C PRO A 120 9.11 13.55 6.43
N ALA A 121 9.48 12.28 6.28
CA ALA A 121 10.76 11.89 5.72
C ALA A 121 10.80 11.97 4.18
N ILE A 122 9.64 12.03 3.51
CA ILE A 122 9.52 12.40 2.09
C ILE A 122 9.67 13.93 1.95
N ALA A 123 8.98 14.70 2.77
CA ALA A 123 9.04 16.16 2.78
C ALA A 123 10.45 16.68 3.07
N ASP A 124 11.13 16.12 4.08
CA ASP A 124 12.50 16.50 4.45
C ASP A 124 13.51 16.26 3.31
N ALA A 125 13.29 15.24 2.47
CA ALA A 125 14.18 14.93 1.35
C ALA A 125 14.07 15.93 0.18
N HIS A 126 12.94 16.64 0.06
CA HIS A 126 12.64 17.55 -1.06
C HIS A 126 12.46 19.02 -0.64
N GLY A 127 12.36 19.28 0.65
CA GLY A 127 11.98 20.58 1.22
C GLY A 127 10.52 20.59 1.63
N ARG A 128 10.25 20.95 2.89
CA ARG A 128 8.89 21.07 3.43
C ARG A 128 8.09 22.15 2.72
N GLY A 129 6.79 21.89 2.49
CA GLY A 129 5.90 22.80 1.77
C GLY A 129 6.21 22.98 0.28
N VAL A 130 7.21 22.28 -0.27
CA VAL A 130 7.56 22.32 -1.70
C VAL A 130 6.68 21.33 -2.46
N GLU A 131 6.25 21.72 -3.67
CA GLU A 131 5.60 20.80 -4.60
C GLU A 131 6.60 19.75 -5.10
N ILE A 132 6.35 18.50 -4.74
CA ILE A 132 7.10 17.34 -5.20
C ILE A 132 6.41 16.81 -6.47
N PRO A 133 7.11 16.67 -7.61
CA PRO A 133 6.50 16.10 -8.82
C PRO A 133 5.90 14.71 -8.57
N ALA A 134 4.74 14.42 -9.18
CA ALA A 134 3.97 13.20 -8.91
C ALA A 134 4.79 11.92 -9.08
N ALA A 135 5.56 11.81 -10.17
CA ALA A 135 6.44 10.65 -10.39
C ALA A 135 7.52 10.52 -9.31
N THR A 136 8.09 11.64 -8.85
CA THR A 136 9.10 11.67 -7.78
C THR A 136 8.48 11.27 -6.44
N PHE A 137 7.31 11.80 -6.12
CA PHE A 137 6.57 11.44 -4.90
C PHE A 137 6.24 9.94 -4.87
N MET A 138 5.72 9.39 -5.97
CA MET A 138 5.41 7.95 -6.07
C MET A 138 6.67 7.08 -5.97
N ALA A 139 7.82 7.55 -6.46
CA ALA A 139 9.09 6.84 -6.32
C ALA A 139 9.57 6.81 -4.86
N GLU A 140 9.49 7.93 -4.14
CA GLU A 140 9.83 7.97 -2.70
C GLU A 140 8.87 7.14 -1.86
N MET A 141 7.57 7.21 -2.15
CA MET A 141 6.56 6.35 -1.52
C MET A 141 6.87 4.89 -1.80
N GLY A 142 7.16 4.52 -3.06
CA GLY A 142 7.51 3.15 -3.44
C GLY A 142 8.82 2.65 -2.80
N ARG A 143 9.77 3.54 -2.51
CA ARG A 143 10.99 3.18 -1.77
C ARG A 143 10.70 2.85 -0.30
N ARG A 144 9.77 3.60 0.33
CA ARG A 144 9.41 3.47 1.75
C ARG A 144 8.36 2.39 2.00
N MET A 145 7.47 2.20 1.04
CA MET A 145 6.34 1.27 1.06
C MET A 145 6.43 0.37 -0.18
N PRO A 146 7.43 -0.54 -0.24
CA PRO A 146 7.78 -1.28 -1.46
C PRO A 146 6.69 -2.20 -2.00
N TYR A 147 5.64 -2.43 -1.23
CA TYR A 147 4.48 -3.26 -1.55
C TYR A 147 3.28 -2.49 -2.12
N LEU A 148 3.40 -1.17 -2.30
CA LEU A 148 2.43 -0.32 -3.00
C LEU A 148 2.95 0.14 -4.36
N ASP A 149 2.12 0.87 -5.10
CA ASP A 149 2.44 1.53 -6.37
C ASP A 149 3.83 2.18 -6.37
N GLY A 150 4.61 1.92 -7.42
CA GLY A 150 5.99 2.40 -7.56
C GLY A 150 7.03 1.59 -6.75
N GLY A 151 6.60 0.68 -5.88
CA GLY A 151 7.47 -0.15 -5.05
C GLY A 151 7.96 -1.43 -5.73
N GLN A 152 9.14 -1.90 -5.32
CA GLN A 152 9.79 -3.08 -5.93
C GLN A 152 9.08 -4.41 -5.62
N VAL A 153 8.48 -4.55 -4.43
CA VAL A 153 7.70 -5.75 -4.05
C VAL A 153 6.40 -5.77 -4.83
N TYR A 154 5.72 -4.63 -4.94
CA TYR A 154 4.53 -4.48 -5.79
C TYR A 154 4.84 -4.83 -7.24
N ALA A 155 5.91 -4.26 -7.82
CA ALA A 155 6.27 -4.52 -9.22
C ALA A 155 6.52 -6.01 -9.50
N ARG A 156 7.19 -6.71 -8.56
CA ARG A 156 7.40 -8.16 -8.64
C ARG A 156 6.08 -8.91 -8.62
N VAL A 157 5.21 -8.63 -7.65
CA VAL A 157 3.91 -9.32 -7.54
C VAL A 157 2.99 -8.98 -8.72
N ALA A 158 3.01 -7.74 -9.21
CA ALA A 158 2.24 -7.32 -10.38
C ALA A 158 2.66 -8.06 -11.66
N ALA A 159 3.94 -8.37 -11.83
CA ALA A 159 4.41 -9.20 -12.93
C ALA A 159 3.85 -10.63 -12.85
N GLN A 160 3.91 -11.25 -11.66
CA GLN A 160 3.33 -12.59 -11.42
C GLN A 160 1.81 -12.59 -11.63
N PHE A 161 1.14 -11.55 -11.13
CA PHE A 161 -0.29 -11.37 -11.28
C PHE A 161 -0.70 -11.27 -12.76
N ALA A 162 0.08 -10.54 -13.57
CA ALA A 162 -0.18 -10.41 -14.99
C ALA A 162 -0.05 -11.73 -15.76
N GLU A 163 0.87 -12.61 -15.35
CA GLU A 163 0.99 -13.96 -15.93
C GLU A 163 -0.23 -14.82 -15.62
N VAL A 164 -0.71 -14.77 -14.37
CA VAL A 164 -1.84 -15.60 -13.91
C VAL A 164 -3.18 -15.12 -14.47
N HIS A 165 -3.39 -13.80 -14.54
CA HIS A 165 -4.70 -13.22 -14.86
C HIS A 165 -4.80 -12.61 -16.26
N SER A 166 -3.69 -12.55 -17.03
CA SER A 166 -3.63 -11.81 -18.30
C SER A 166 -4.16 -10.37 -18.18
N TRP A 167 -3.93 -9.75 -17.03
CA TRP A 167 -4.43 -8.42 -16.67
C TRP A 167 -3.30 -7.56 -16.14
N ARG A 168 -3.31 -6.26 -16.48
CA ARG A 168 -2.34 -5.28 -15.99
C ARG A 168 -3.04 -3.96 -15.70
N LEU A 169 -2.60 -3.28 -14.65
CA LEU A 169 -2.95 -1.88 -14.43
C LEU A 169 -2.45 -1.04 -15.61
N ARG A 170 -3.24 -0.06 -16.02
CA ARG A 170 -2.88 0.84 -17.12
C ARG A 170 -1.70 1.73 -16.69
N ALA A 171 -0.73 1.91 -17.59
CA ALA A 171 0.39 2.81 -17.34
C ALA A 171 -0.10 4.24 -17.02
N GLY A 172 0.51 4.89 -16.03
CA GLY A 172 0.13 6.22 -15.56
C GLY A 172 -1.10 6.23 -14.64
N TRP A 173 -1.64 5.07 -14.27
CA TRP A 173 -2.71 4.96 -13.27
C TRP A 173 -2.15 4.51 -11.93
N VAL A 174 -2.73 5.08 -10.88
CA VAL A 174 -2.53 4.68 -9.49
C VAL A 174 -3.64 3.71 -9.11
N THR A 175 -3.32 2.65 -8.38
CA THR A 175 -4.32 1.67 -7.89
C THR A 175 -5.41 2.35 -7.06
N THR A 176 -6.57 1.72 -6.98
CA THR A 176 -7.72 2.19 -6.17
C THR A 176 -7.31 2.43 -4.73
N VAL A 177 -6.59 1.47 -4.13
CA VAL A 177 -6.13 1.53 -2.74
C VAL A 177 -5.26 2.76 -2.46
N VAL A 178 -4.28 3.04 -3.33
CA VAL A 178 -3.42 4.22 -3.15
C VAL A 178 -4.16 5.49 -3.54
N SER A 179 -5.04 5.44 -4.54
CA SER A 179 -5.84 6.61 -4.95
C SER A 179 -6.75 7.09 -3.82
N GLU A 180 -7.43 6.17 -3.13
CA GLU A 180 -8.26 6.47 -1.96
C GLU A 180 -7.42 7.03 -0.82
N ALA A 181 -6.29 6.40 -0.49
CA ALA A 181 -5.39 6.91 0.55
C ALA A 181 -4.92 8.34 0.26
N LEU A 182 -4.54 8.63 -0.99
CA LEU A 182 -4.10 9.97 -1.37
C LEU A 182 -5.23 11.00 -1.31
N ARG A 183 -6.47 10.61 -1.63
CA ARG A 183 -7.64 11.49 -1.50
C ARG A 183 -7.99 11.78 -0.06
N ASP A 184 -8.03 10.76 0.80
CA ASP A 184 -8.30 10.95 2.22
C ASP A 184 -7.29 11.95 2.82
N LEU A 185 -6.00 11.76 2.53
CA LEU A 185 -4.96 12.69 3.00
C LEU A 185 -5.05 14.08 2.39
N HIS A 186 -5.59 14.20 1.18
CA HIS A 186 -5.84 15.49 0.55
C HIS A 186 -7.00 16.23 1.22
N ASP A 187 -8.10 15.52 1.44
CA ASP A 187 -9.33 16.05 2.03
C ASP A 187 -9.14 16.39 3.52
N GLU A 188 -8.29 15.63 4.22
CA GLU A 188 -7.84 15.93 5.59
C GLU A 188 -6.85 17.11 5.67
N GLY A 189 -6.33 17.58 4.54
CA GLY A 189 -5.36 18.67 4.49
C GLY A 189 -3.94 18.26 4.90
N THR A 190 -3.64 16.96 5.01
CA THR A 190 -2.30 16.44 5.28
C THR A 190 -1.38 16.62 4.06
N ILE A 191 -1.93 16.47 2.85
CA ILE A 191 -1.26 16.78 1.59
C ILE A 191 -2.13 17.65 0.67
N GLU A 192 -1.52 18.34 -0.28
CA GLU A 192 -2.23 18.92 -1.42
C GLU A 192 -1.86 18.14 -2.68
N LEU A 193 -2.85 17.55 -3.35
CA LEU A 193 -2.67 16.96 -4.67
C LEU A 193 -2.87 18.05 -5.72
N VAL A 194 -1.77 18.45 -6.36
CA VAL A 194 -1.78 19.53 -7.35
C VAL A 194 -2.32 18.99 -8.67
N ALA A 195 -3.44 19.53 -9.13
CA ALA A 195 -4.02 19.23 -10.44
C ALA A 195 -3.74 20.37 -11.43
N ARG A 196 -3.21 20.01 -12.61
CA ARG A 196 -3.06 20.92 -13.74
C ARG A 196 -3.78 20.33 -14.95
N ALA A 197 -4.54 21.16 -15.67
CA ALA A 197 -5.20 20.73 -16.90
C ALA A 197 -4.15 20.38 -17.97
N ASP A 198 -4.42 19.31 -18.72
CA ASP A 198 -3.64 18.87 -19.90
C ASP A 198 -2.13 18.62 -19.67
N ALA A 199 -1.74 18.35 -18.43
CA ALA A 199 -0.37 18.02 -18.10
C ALA A 199 -0.02 16.58 -18.55
N ALA A 200 0.98 16.45 -19.42
CA ALA A 200 1.39 15.16 -20.00
C ALA A 200 2.02 14.20 -18.97
N ASP A 201 2.50 14.73 -17.84
CA ASP A 201 3.13 14.02 -16.73
C ASP A 201 2.17 13.71 -15.57
N ALA A 202 0.86 13.99 -15.74
CA ALA A 202 -0.14 13.72 -14.72
C ALA A 202 -0.34 12.21 -14.50
N LEU A 203 -0.38 11.81 -13.23
CA LEU A 203 -0.82 10.48 -12.82
C LEU A 203 -2.33 10.47 -12.61
N SER A 204 -3.00 9.45 -13.14
CA SER A 204 -4.45 9.26 -13.02
C SER A 204 -4.79 8.53 -11.72
N LEU A 205 -5.71 9.08 -10.95
CA LEU A 205 -6.30 8.41 -9.80
C LEU A 205 -7.47 7.54 -10.25
N HIS A 206 -7.70 6.41 -9.58
CA HIS A 206 -8.89 5.61 -9.82
C HIS A 206 -10.16 6.44 -9.64
N ARG A 207 -11.20 6.22 -10.45
CA ARG A 207 -12.37 7.10 -10.47
C ARG A 207 -13.25 6.88 -9.23
N GLU A 208 -13.44 7.92 -8.45
CA GLU A 208 -14.44 7.96 -7.39
C GLU A 208 -15.64 8.80 -7.82
N ILE A 209 -16.86 8.36 -7.48
CA ILE A 209 -18.08 9.11 -7.75
C ILE A 209 -18.15 10.28 -6.77
N GLY A 210 -18.06 11.51 -7.27
CA GLY A 210 -18.18 12.73 -6.46
C GLY A 210 -16.87 13.49 -6.25
N SER A 211 -15.71 12.83 -6.40
CA SER A 211 -14.41 13.51 -6.37
C SER A 211 -14.18 14.31 -7.66
N SER A 212 -13.85 15.59 -7.52
CA SER A 212 -13.40 16.44 -8.62
C SER A 212 -11.96 16.13 -9.04
N LEU A 213 -11.19 15.48 -8.15
CA LEU A 213 -9.79 15.14 -8.36
C LEU A 213 -9.63 13.81 -9.11
N ARG A 214 -9.22 13.92 -10.37
CA ARG A 214 -9.06 12.77 -11.28
C ARG A 214 -7.60 12.43 -11.56
N SER A 215 -6.71 13.38 -11.41
CA SER A 215 -5.30 13.24 -11.68
C SER A 215 -4.52 14.31 -10.93
N PHE A 216 -3.23 14.07 -10.74
CA PHE A 216 -2.32 14.99 -10.08
C PHE A 216 -0.96 15.00 -10.79
N VAL A 217 -0.28 16.14 -10.74
CA VAL A 217 1.07 16.35 -11.31
C VAL A 217 2.11 16.58 -10.23
N GLY A 218 1.67 16.88 -9.02
CA GLY A 218 2.53 17.13 -7.88
C GLY A 218 1.80 16.92 -6.56
N VAL A 219 2.58 16.82 -5.49
CA VAL A 219 2.11 16.66 -4.12
C VAL A 219 2.84 17.66 -3.24
N ILE A 220 2.12 18.43 -2.45
CA ILE A 220 2.70 19.28 -1.39
C ILE A 220 2.37 18.62 -0.05
N VAL A 221 3.38 18.34 0.77
CA VAL A 221 3.15 17.86 2.14
C VAL A 221 2.98 19.07 3.05
N ARG A 222 1.87 19.15 3.78
CA ARG A 222 1.62 20.24 4.73
C ARG A 222 2.37 19.98 6.04
N ASP A 223 2.85 21.05 6.66
CA ASP A 223 3.37 20.97 8.02
C ASP A 223 2.19 21.03 9.01
N GLU A 224 2.26 20.29 10.12
CA GLU A 224 1.24 20.27 11.19
C GLU A 224 0.92 21.66 11.78
N ALA A 225 1.72 22.69 11.47
CA ALA A 225 1.57 24.05 11.97
C ALA A 225 0.45 24.88 11.30
N ASP A 226 -0.18 24.38 10.24
CA ASP A 226 -1.24 25.08 9.51
C ASP A 226 -2.68 24.67 9.92
N GLN A 227 -2.86 23.92 11.02
CA GLN A 227 -4.17 23.56 11.61
C GLN A 227 -4.44 24.28 12.94
#